data_AF-A0A0U3LKG1-F1
#
_entry.id   AF-A0A0U3LKG1-F1
#
_cell.length_a   1.000
_cell.length_b   1.000
_cell.length_c   1.000
_cell.angle_alpha   90.00
_cell.angle_beta   90.00
_cell.angle_gamma   90.00
#
_symmetry.space_group_name_H-M   'P 1'
#
loop_
_entity.id
_entity.type
_entity.pdbx_description
1 polymer ?
#
loop_
_entity_poly.entity_id
_entity_poly.type
_entity_poly.pdbx_seq_one_letter_code
_entity_poly.pdbx_strand_id
1 'polypeptide(L)'
;MKLLTNTSTTALVTAGAVLSAVMMVATTAFAATGGAQASVDATYNKERAACLAGRTGQDQKTCLKEAAAAREEARRGHLKTASEEELANNALLRCQRVAEEDRQDCRDMVLGQGTEDGSVQSGGILKRIDRMVEENPTAAGPAASAPPAPPAPPAPPVAPDQKPQRPKAPPHPLPPASASAR
;
A
#
# COMPACT_ATOMS: atom_id res chain seq x y z
N MET A 1 12.83 -42.60 -57.77
CA MET A 1 12.32 -42.53 -56.38
C MET A 1 10.80 -42.51 -56.45
N LYS A 2 10.14 -43.43 -55.72
CA LYS A 2 8.70 -43.79 -55.72
C LYS A 2 7.81 -42.56 -55.46
N LEU A 3 6.83 -42.21 -56.31
CA LEU A 3 5.49 -42.78 -56.55
C LEU A 3 4.51 -42.68 -55.36
N LEU A 4 3.58 -41.73 -55.52
CA LEU A 4 2.12 -41.79 -55.32
C LEU A 4 1.55 -42.09 -53.93
N THR A 5 0.83 -41.08 -53.44
CA THR A 5 -0.48 -41.12 -52.76
C THR A 5 -1.12 -42.51 -52.58
N ASN A 6 -1.53 -42.83 -51.35
CA ASN A 6 -2.73 -43.64 -51.15
C ASN A 6 -3.48 -43.24 -49.88
N THR A 7 -4.70 -42.75 -50.08
CA THR A 7 -5.79 -42.73 -49.10
C THR A 7 -6.18 -44.17 -48.75
N SER A 8 -6.38 -44.48 -47.47
CA SER A 8 -7.03 -45.71 -47.05
C SER A 8 -7.99 -45.41 -45.90
N THR A 9 -9.25 -45.25 -46.27
CA THR A 9 -10.42 -45.42 -45.41
C THR A 9 -10.78 -46.91 -45.40
N THR A 10 -10.73 -47.57 -44.24
CA THR A 10 -11.69 -48.62 -43.84
C THR A 10 -11.52 -48.92 -42.34
N ALA A 11 -12.63 -48.86 -41.63
CA ALA A 11 -12.80 -49.15 -40.21
C ALA A 11 -13.19 -50.62 -39.97
N LEU A 12 -12.85 -51.18 -38.81
CA LEU A 12 -13.50 -52.30 -38.08
C LEU A 12 -12.74 -52.44 -36.73
N VAL A 13 -13.22 -51.92 -35.58
CA VAL A 13 -14.20 -52.48 -34.62
C VAL A 13 -13.69 -53.83 -34.07
N THR A 14 -13.18 -53.96 -32.83
CA THR A 14 -13.94 -53.99 -31.55
C THR A 14 -13.06 -53.89 -30.28
N ALA A 15 -13.71 -53.40 -29.21
CA ALA A 15 -13.56 -53.77 -27.79
C ALA A 15 -12.36 -53.26 -26.97
N GLY A 16 -12.60 -52.19 -26.20
CA GLY A 16 -11.72 -51.75 -25.11
C GLY A 16 -12.28 -50.57 -24.32
N ALA A 17 -13.33 -50.81 -23.53
CA ALA A 17 -13.72 -50.11 -22.30
C ALA A 17 -13.78 -48.55 -22.24
N VAL A 18 -15.02 -48.03 -22.28
CA VAL A 18 -15.63 -47.03 -21.37
C VAL A 18 -14.71 -46.00 -20.68
N LEU A 19 -14.77 -44.72 -21.10
CA LEU A 19 -15.68 -43.70 -20.54
C LEU A 19 -15.48 -42.36 -21.29
N SER A 20 -16.53 -41.93 -21.99
CA SER A 20 -16.61 -40.62 -22.63
C SER A 20 -16.93 -39.54 -21.60
N ALA A 21 -16.12 -38.49 -21.52
CA ALA A 21 -16.53 -37.14 -21.13
C ALA A 21 -15.41 -36.12 -21.46
N VAL A 22 -15.19 -35.85 -22.74
CA VAL A 22 -14.57 -34.58 -23.15
C VAL A 22 -15.65 -33.51 -23.02
N MET A 23 -15.73 -32.92 -21.84
CA MET A 23 -16.47 -31.68 -21.57
C MET A 23 -15.69 -30.89 -20.53
N MET A 24 -14.70 -30.14 -21.00
CA MET A 24 -14.29 -28.90 -20.33
C MET A 24 -14.52 -27.78 -21.34
N VAL A 25 -15.79 -27.39 -21.38
CA VAL A 25 -16.28 -26.02 -21.44
C VAL A 25 -15.32 -25.05 -22.12
N ALA A 26 -15.68 -24.67 -23.35
CA ALA A 26 -15.32 -23.36 -23.87
C ALA A 26 -15.66 -22.32 -22.80
N THR A 27 -14.65 -21.77 -22.13
CA THR A 27 -14.83 -20.57 -21.31
C THR A 27 -15.18 -19.46 -22.28
N THR A 28 -16.47 -19.26 -22.44
CA THR A 28 -17.12 -18.06 -22.92
C THR A 28 -16.34 -16.85 -22.42
N ALA A 29 -15.82 -16.09 -23.39
CA ALA A 29 -15.41 -14.71 -23.19
C ALA A 29 -16.63 -13.90 -22.75
N PHE A 30 -17.00 -14.01 -21.47
CA PHE A 30 -18.00 -13.15 -20.87
C PHE A 30 -17.38 -11.77 -20.70
N ALA A 31 -18.15 -10.76 -21.11
CA ALA A 31 -17.82 -9.35 -20.97
C ALA A 31 -17.12 -9.07 -19.62
N ALA A 32 -15.82 -8.77 -19.69
CA ALA A 32 -14.92 -8.59 -18.54
C ALA A 32 -15.34 -7.45 -17.59
N THR A 33 -16.39 -6.70 -17.91
CA THR A 33 -16.93 -5.62 -17.07
C THR A 33 -17.81 -6.13 -15.92
N GLY A 34 -18.57 -7.22 -16.11
CA GLY A 34 -19.54 -7.69 -15.10
C GLY A 34 -18.89 -8.35 -13.87
N GLY A 35 -17.86 -9.17 -14.09
CA GLY A 35 -17.11 -9.82 -13.01
C GLY A 35 -16.26 -8.84 -12.18
N ALA A 36 -15.69 -7.82 -12.84
CA ALA A 36 -14.94 -6.76 -12.17
C ALA A 36 -15.84 -5.86 -11.31
N GLN A 37 -17.04 -5.51 -11.78
CA GLN A 37 -17.95 -4.71 -10.95
C GLN A 37 -18.51 -5.50 -9.75
N ALA A 38 -18.77 -6.80 -9.90
CA ALA A 38 -19.21 -7.66 -8.81
C ALA A 38 -18.15 -7.79 -7.70
N SER A 39 -16.86 -7.86 -8.07
CA SER A 39 -15.76 -7.93 -7.08
C SER A 39 -15.56 -6.61 -6.34
N VAL A 40 -15.75 -5.46 -7.01
CA VAL A 40 -15.73 -4.13 -6.38
C VAL A 40 -16.85 -3.97 -5.36
N ASP A 41 -18.07 -4.38 -5.69
CA ASP A 41 -19.21 -4.30 -4.78
C ASP A 41 -19.07 -5.26 -3.59
N ALA A 42 -18.51 -6.46 -3.81
CA ALA A 42 -18.19 -7.39 -2.72
C ALA A 42 -17.16 -6.80 -1.74
N THR A 43 -16.12 -6.14 -2.26
CA THR A 43 -15.08 -5.47 -1.44
C THR A 43 -15.68 -4.35 -0.62
N TYR A 44 -16.49 -3.48 -1.24
CA TYR A 44 -17.19 -2.41 -0.55
C TYR A 44 -18.10 -2.93 0.58
N ASN A 45 -18.86 -4.00 0.33
CA ASN A 45 -19.75 -4.57 1.35
C ASN A 45 -18.98 -5.12 2.56
N LYS A 46 -17.82 -5.74 2.31
CA LYS A 46 -16.91 -6.21 3.37
C LYS A 46 -16.37 -5.05 4.20
N GLU A 47 -15.88 -4.00 3.54
CA GLU A 47 -15.36 -2.79 4.21
C GLU A 47 -16.44 -2.07 5.02
N ARG A 48 -17.63 -1.89 4.43
CA ARG A 48 -18.78 -1.31 5.10
C ARG A 48 -19.18 -2.10 6.34
N ALA A 49 -19.19 -3.43 6.28
CA ALA A 49 -19.49 -4.26 7.44
C ALA A 49 -18.44 -4.08 8.55
N ALA A 50 -17.15 -3.97 8.20
CA ALA A 50 -16.09 -3.68 9.17
C ALA A 50 -16.25 -2.29 9.81
N CYS A 51 -16.60 -1.27 9.02
CA CYS A 51 -16.89 0.08 9.52
C CYS A 51 -18.07 0.07 10.51
N LEU A 52 -19.18 -0.58 10.17
CA LEU A 52 -20.38 -0.63 11.03
C LEU A 52 -20.16 -1.46 12.29
N ALA A 53 -19.28 -2.47 12.23
CA ALA A 53 -18.91 -3.28 13.38
C ALA A 53 -17.87 -2.60 14.30
N GLY A 54 -17.42 -1.38 13.99
CA GLY A 54 -16.39 -0.68 14.77
C GLY A 54 -15.04 -1.40 14.78
N ARG A 55 -14.76 -2.23 13.77
CA ARG A 55 -13.53 -3.02 13.68
C ARG A 55 -12.37 -2.23 13.06
N THR A 56 -12.55 -0.94 12.85
CA THR A 56 -11.54 -0.05 12.30
C THR A 56 -11.10 0.93 13.39
N GLY A 57 -9.83 1.34 13.37
CA GLY A 57 -9.30 2.35 14.29
C GLY A 57 -9.72 3.79 13.94
N GLN A 58 -10.65 3.98 13.01
CA GLN A 58 -11.09 5.27 12.49
C GLN A 58 -12.54 5.57 12.89
N ASP A 59 -12.93 6.84 12.85
CA ASP A 59 -14.33 7.25 13.01
C ASP A 59 -15.24 6.56 11.97
N GLN A 60 -16.39 6.05 12.39
CA GLN A 60 -17.29 5.26 11.54
C GLN A 60 -17.74 6.03 10.30
N LYS A 61 -18.07 7.32 10.43
CA LYS A 61 -18.52 8.14 9.29
C LYS A 61 -17.38 8.34 8.29
N THR A 62 -16.16 8.53 8.79
CA THR A 62 -14.95 8.64 7.97
C THR A 62 -14.67 7.33 7.23
N CYS A 63 -14.74 6.19 7.93
CA CYS A 63 -14.57 4.86 7.35
C CYS A 63 -15.57 4.61 6.20
N LEU A 64 -16.86 4.90 6.43
CA LEU A 64 -17.89 4.73 5.40
C LEU A 64 -17.67 5.64 4.19
N LYS A 65 -17.18 6.87 4.41
CA LYS A 65 -16.83 7.81 3.33
C LYS A 65 -15.66 7.30 2.50
N GLU A 66 -14.61 6.81 3.16
CA GLU A 66 -13.42 6.27 2.49
C GLU A 66 -13.75 5.01 1.69
N ALA A 67 -14.51 4.07 2.26
CA ALA A 67 -14.98 2.87 1.54
C ALA A 67 -15.82 3.22 0.30
N ALA A 68 -16.69 4.24 0.40
CA ALA A 68 -17.48 4.70 -0.74
C ALA A 68 -16.62 5.36 -1.83
N ALA A 69 -15.61 6.15 -1.43
CA ALA A 69 -14.66 6.74 -2.38
C ALA A 69 -13.82 5.67 -3.08
N ALA A 70 -13.33 4.67 -2.35
CA ALA A 70 -12.57 3.55 -2.91
C ALA A 70 -13.42 2.76 -3.93
N ARG A 71 -14.69 2.49 -3.63
CA ARG A 71 -15.63 1.84 -4.57
C ARG A 71 -15.81 2.64 -5.86
N GLU A 72 -15.97 3.95 -5.75
CA GLU A 72 -16.17 4.82 -6.93
C GLU A 72 -14.93 4.85 -7.81
N GLU A 73 -13.74 5.00 -7.24
CA GLU A 73 -12.48 4.98 -8.00
C GLU A 73 -12.20 3.58 -8.60
N ALA A 74 -12.58 2.51 -7.90
CA ALA A 74 -12.52 1.16 -8.42
C ALA A 74 -13.44 0.97 -9.64
N ARG A 75 -14.68 1.51 -9.58
CA ARG A 75 -15.63 1.48 -10.69
C ARG A 75 -15.16 2.28 -11.90
N ARG A 76 -14.42 3.37 -11.67
CA ARG A 76 -13.77 4.16 -12.73
C ARG A 76 -12.53 3.50 -13.33
N GLY A 77 -12.05 2.40 -12.73
CA GLY A 77 -10.83 1.72 -13.16
C GLY A 77 -9.55 2.52 -12.89
N HIS A 78 -9.59 3.45 -11.92
CA HIS A 78 -8.42 4.26 -11.56
C HIS A 78 -7.53 3.64 -10.48
N LEU A 79 -7.99 2.56 -9.84
CA LEU A 79 -7.16 1.78 -8.93
C LEU A 79 -6.18 0.92 -9.73
N LYS A 80 -4.90 1.27 -9.63
CA LYS A 80 -3.79 0.48 -10.19
C LYS A 80 -3.06 -0.20 -9.05
N THR A 81 -2.76 -1.48 -9.22
CA THR A 81 -1.81 -2.18 -8.36
C THR A 81 -0.43 -2.01 -8.96
N ALA A 82 0.50 -1.46 -8.20
CA ALA A 82 1.90 -1.38 -8.61
C ALA A 82 2.55 -2.76 -8.55
N SER A 83 3.47 -3.04 -9.46
CA SER A 83 4.30 -4.25 -9.43
C SER A 83 5.25 -4.23 -8.22
N GLU A 84 5.77 -5.39 -7.83
CA GLU A 84 6.77 -5.48 -6.75
C GLU A 84 8.01 -4.62 -7.06
N GLU A 85 8.43 -4.59 -8.32
CA GLU A 85 9.54 -3.76 -8.78
C GLU A 85 9.22 -2.27 -8.65
N GLU A 86 8.02 -1.84 -9.07
CA GLU A 86 7.58 -0.45 -8.90
C GLU A 86 7.53 -0.06 -7.43
N LEU A 87 7.03 -0.95 -6.56
CA LEU A 87 7.00 -0.72 -5.12
C LEU A 87 8.42 -0.63 -4.53
N ALA A 88 9.34 -1.52 -4.92
CA ALA A 88 10.73 -1.50 -4.49
C ALA A 88 11.44 -0.21 -4.94
N ASN A 89 11.24 0.21 -6.19
CA ASN A 89 11.77 1.46 -6.71
C ASN A 89 11.21 2.67 -5.95
N ASN A 90 9.89 2.72 -5.71
CA ASN A 90 9.28 3.77 -4.91
C ASN A 90 9.83 3.81 -3.48
N ALA A 91 10.09 2.66 -2.86
CA ALA A 91 10.68 2.59 -1.54
C ALA A 91 12.10 3.19 -1.53
N LEU A 92 12.93 2.88 -2.54
CA LEU A 92 14.27 3.46 -2.69
C LEU A 92 14.26 4.95 -3.02
N LEU A 93 13.28 5.43 -3.80
CA LEU A 93 13.10 6.87 -4.09
C LEU A 93 12.88 7.68 -2.81
N ARG A 94 12.22 7.10 -1.79
CA ARG A 94 12.00 7.77 -0.50
C ARG A 94 13.31 8.08 0.21
N CYS A 95 14.36 7.28 0.01
CA CYS A 95 15.68 7.52 0.63
C CYS A 95 16.39 8.77 0.08
N GLN A 96 16.00 9.29 -1.08
CA GLN A 96 16.59 10.52 -1.63
C GLN A 96 16.24 11.76 -0.79
N ARG A 97 15.19 11.69 0.03
CA ARG A 97 14.75 12.79 0.91
C ARG A 97 15.43 12.78 2.28
N VAL A 98 16.26 11.78 2.56
CA VAL A 98 17.06 11.69 3.79
C VAL A 98 18.37 12.45 3.59
N ALA A 99 18.95 12.96 4.67
CA ALA A 99 20.28 13.59 4.67
C ALA A 99 21.31 12.69 3.96
N GLU A 100 22.24 13.30 3.21
CA GLU A 100 23.24 12.59 2.40
C GLU A 100 23.95 11.48 3.17
N GLU A 101 24.37 11.78 4.40
CA GLU A 101 25.08 10.88 5.32
C GLU A 101 24.28 9.63 5.69
N ASP A 102 22.95 9.72 5.78
CA ASP A 102 22.07 8.63 6.20
C ASP A 102 21.46 7.85 5.03
N ARG A 103 21.71 8.26 3.77
CA ARG A 103 21.02 7.66 2.61
C ARG A 103 21.35 6.21 2.41
N GLN A 104 22.60 5.83 2.66
CA GLN A 104 23.01 4.44 2.52
C GLN A 104 22.28 3.58 3.55
N ASP A 105 22.20 4.04 4.79
CA ASP A 105 21.52 3.32 5.88
C ASP A 105 20.01 3.21 5.60
N CYS A 106 19.38 4.25 5.05
CA CYS A 106 18.00 4.16 4.56
C CYS A 106 17.82 3.07 3.49
N ARG A 107 18.74 3.00 2.51
CA ARG A 107 18.68 1.98 1.46
C ARG A 107 18.84 0.58 2.03
N ASP A 108 19.78 0.40 2.94
CA ASP A 108 20.02 -0.87 3.62
C ASP A 108 18.76 -1.33 4.38
N MET A 109 18.08 -0.41 5.08
CA MET A 109 16.79 -0.68 5.73
C MET A 109 15.68 -1.05 4.74
N VAL A 110 15.57 -0.32 3.62
CA VAL A 110 14.56 -0.61 2.57
C VAL A 110 14.80 -1.96 1.90
N LEU A 111 16.06 -2.35 1.71
CA LEU A 111 16.46 -3.65 1.17
C LEU A 111 16.33 -4.79 2.20
N GLY A 112 15.86 -4.49 3.40
CA GLY A 112 15.59 -5.48 4.44
C GLY A 112 16.84 -6.00 5.15
N GLN A 113 17.94 -5.25 5.14
CA GLN A 113 19.09 -5.56 5.99
C GLN A 113 18.74 -5.35 7.47
N GLY A 114 19.42 -6.08 8.34
CA GLY A 114 19.26 -5.98 9.79
C GLY A 114 18.49 -7.15 10.41
N THR A 115 18.08 -6.96 11.65
CA THR A 115 17.29 -7.92 12.42
C THR A 115 15.86 -7.44 12.56
N GLU A 116 14.90 -8.37 12.51
CA GLU A 116 13.51 -8.10 12.82
C GLU A 116 13.18 -8.67 14.21
N ASP A 117 12.64 -7.82 15.08
CA ASP A 117 12.18 -8.20 16.41
C ASP A 117 10.68 -7.88 16.57
N GLY A 118 9.91 -8.82 17.13
CA GLY A 118 8.53 -8.63 17.60
C GLY A 118 8.37 -9.34 18.94
N SER A 119 7.57 -8.91 19.92
CA SER A 119 6.41 -8.03 19.97
C SER A 119 6.73 -6.80 20.82
N VAL A 120 6.71 -5.61 20.23
CA VAL A 120 6.47 -4.40 21.05
C VAL A 120 5.10 -4.53 21.73
N GLN A 121 4.85 -3.82 22.82
CA GLN A 121 3.61 -3.95 23.62
C GLN A 121 2.32 -3.82 22.78
N SER A 122 2.39 -3.16 21.62
CA SER A 122 1.29 -2.97 20.67
C SER A 122 1.27 -3.93 19.46
N GLY A 123 2.13 -4.95 19.41
CA GLY A 123 2.12 -5.98 18.35
C GLY A 123 2.78 -5.59 17.02
N GLY A 124 3.66 -4.59 17.02
CA GLY A 124 4.46 -4.21 15.85
C GLY A 124 5.73 -5.06 15.67
N ILE A 125 6.23 -5.08 14.43
CA ILE A 125 7.54 -5.62 14.06
C ILE A 125 8.51 -4.45 13.95
N LEU A 126 9.62 -4.51 14.68
CA LEU A 126 10.72 -3.55 14.58
C LEU A 126 11.82 -4.13 13.71
N LYS A 127 12.35 -3.33 12.78
CA LYS A 127 13.56 -3.66 12.02
C LYS A 127 14.69 -2.77 12.51
N ARG A 128 15.87 -3.34 12.72
CA ARG A 128 17.03 -2.60 13.22
C ARG A 128 18.29 -2.98 12.47
N ILE A 129 19.09 -1.97 12.16
CA ILE A 129 20.49 -2.10 11.74
C ILE A 129 21.33 -1.38 12.79
N ASP A 130 22.21 -2.10 13.48
CA ASP A 130 23.16 -1.51 14.42
C ASP A 130 24.48 -1.20 13.71
N ARG A 131 24.96 0.04 13.83
CA ARG A 131 26.25 0.48 13.26
C ARG A 131 27.10 1.10 14.35
N MET A 132 28.36 0.67 14.44
CA MET A 132 29.34 1.37 15.24
C MET A 132 29.74 2.65 14.50
N VAL A 133 29.44 3.79 15.09
CA VAL A 133 29.94 5.07 14.61
C VAL A 133 31.26 5.33 15.35
N GLU A 134 32.35 5.45 14.60
CA GLU A 134 33.60 5.90 15.18
C GLU A 134 33.45 7.38 15.53
N GLU A 135 33.40 7.69 16.81
CA GLU A 135 33.38 9.05 17.31
C GLU A 135 34.68 9.72 16.90
N ASN A 136 34.65 10.59 15.88
CA ASN A 136 35.79 11.43 15.54
C ASN A 136 35.77 12.64 16.49
N PRO A 137 36.61 12.67 17.55
CA PRO A 137 36.53 13.71 18.59
C PRO A 137 36.91 15.10 18.06
N THR A 138 37.52 15.16 16.87
CA THR A 138 37.98 16.39 16.22
C THR A 138 36.91 17.08 15.36
N ALA A 139 35.81 16.39 15.02
CA ALA A 139 34.70 17.00 14.27
C ALA A 139 33.76 17.84 15.17
N ALA A 140 33.79 17.60 16.49
CA ALA A 140 33.35 18.60 17.44
C ALA A 140 34.41 19.70 17.47
N GLY A 141 34.21 20.77 16.69
CA GLY A 141 34.93 22.02 16.93
C GLY A 141 34.90 22.36 18.43
N PRO A 142 35.89 23.10 18.96
CA PRO A 142 36.01 23.32 20.40
C PRO A 142 34.65 23.73 20.94
N ALA A 143 34.13 22.94 21.88
CA ALA A 143 32.92 23.28 22.58
C ALA A 143 33.14 24.69 23.12
N ALA A 144 32.54 25.68 22.45
CA ALA A 144 32.53 27.02 22.98
C ALA A 144 31.82 26.86 24.32
N SER A 145 32.61 26.96 25.40
CA SER A 145 32.10 26.91 26.76
C SER A 145 31.00 27.94 26.83
N ALA A 146 29.75 27.46 26.77
CA ALA A 146 28.60 28.32 26.89
C ALA A 146 28.74 29.06 28.21
N PRO A 147 28.62 30.40 28.24
CA PRO A 147 28.60 31.11 29.50
C PRO A 147 27.49 30.52 30.38
N PRO A 148 27.67 30.50 31.72
CA PRO A 148 26.64 29.98 32.62
C PRO A 148 25.31 30.65 32.29
N ALA A 149 24.29 29.83 32.00
CA ALA A 149 22.96 30.34 31.71
C ALA A 149 22.50 31.23 32.88
N PRO A 150 21.95 32.42 32.63
CA PRO A 150 21.34 33.22 33.70
C PRO A 150 20.24 32.39 34.38
N PRO A 151 19.99 32.58 35.68
CA PRO A 151 18.93 31.87 36.38
C PRO A 151 17.61 32.05 35.62
N ALA A 152 16.96 30.92 35.34
CA ALA A 152 15.68 30.93 34.65
C ALA A 152 14.69 31.81 35.44
N PRO A 153 13.94 32.71 34.76
CA PRO A 153 12.87 33.45 35.42
C PRO A 153 11.85 32.45 36.02
N PRO A 154 11.18 32.81 37.12
CA PRO A 154 10.13 31.96 37.68
C PRO A 154 9.11 31.64 36.60
N ALA A 155 8.77 30.35 36.48
CA ALA A 155 7.78 29.89 35.53
C ALA A 155 6.48 30.69 35.71
N PRO A 156 5.86 31.18 34.62
CA PRO A 156 4.55 31.80 34.73
C PRO A 156 3.55 30.80 35.32
N PRO A 157 2.55 31.26 36.10
CA PRO A 157 1.52 30.37 36.61
C PRO A 157 0.88 29.64 35.44
N VAL A 158 0.81 28.31 35.54
CA VAL A 158 0.14 27.44 34.57
C VAL A 158 -1.30 27.94 34.43
N ALA A 159 -1.62 28.52 33.29
CA ALA A 159 -2.98 28.93 32.97
C ALA A 159 -3.86 27.65 32.92
N PRO A 160 -5.08 27.68 33.46
CA PRO A 160 -5.96 26.52 33.43
C PRO A 160 -6.28 26.12 31.98
N ASP A 161 -6.34 24.80 31.77
CA ASP A 161 -6.67 24.07 30.54
C ASP A 161 -7.29 24.91 29.42
N GLN A 162 -6.45 25.40 28.50
CA GLN A 162 -6.95 25.80 27.19
C GLN A 162 -7.20 24.52 26.38
N LYS A 163 -8.47 24.21 26.13
CA LYS A 163 -8.88 23.13 25.22
C LYS A 163 -8.06 23.21 23.92
N PRO A 164 -7.56 22.07 23.39
CA PRO A 164 -6.82 22.04 22.13
C PRO A 164 -7.63 22.73 21.04
N GLN A 165 -7.14 23.87 20.55
CA GLN A 165 -7.73 24.53 19.39
C GLN A 165 -7.41 23.66 18.17
N ARG A 166 -8.45 23.10 17.55
CA ARG A 166 -8.34 22.33 16.31
C ARG A 166 -7.65 23.21 15.26
N PRO A 167 -6.56 22.74 14.61
CA PRO A 167 -5.97 23.43 13.47
C PRO A 167 -7.04 23.74 12.44
N LYS A 168 -7.09 25.00 11.99
CA LYS A 168 -8.05 25.46 10.99
C LYS A 168 -7.84 24.63 9.72
N ALA A 169 -8.90 23.95 9.26
CA ALA A 169 -8.82 23.09 8.09
C ALA A 169 -8.31 23.89 6.87
N PRO A 170 -7.44 23.31 6.04
CA PRO A 170 -7.08 23.93 4.77
C PRO A 170 -8.33 24.15 3.91
N PRO A 171 -8.38 25.21 3.08
CA PRO A 171 -9.53 25.49 2.24
C PRO A 171 -9.85 24.28 1.35
N HIS A 172 -11.14 23.94 1.26
CA HIS A 172 -11.61 22.85 0.42
C HIS A 172 -11.24 23.10 -1.05
N PRO A 173 -10.85 22.05 -1.80
CA PRO A 173 -10.67 22.18 -3.24
C PRO A 173 -12.00 22.58 -3.88
N LEU A 174 -11.92 23.52 -4.83
CA LEU A 174 -13.05 24.01 -5.61
C LEU A 174 -13.78 22.85 -6.31
N PRO A 175 -15.12 22.90 -6.41
CA PRO A 175 -15.85 21.91 -7.20
C PRO A 175 -15.41 21.98 -8.68
N PRO A 176 -15.41 20.85 -9.41
CA PRO A 176 -15.13 20.87 -10.83
C PRO A 176 -16.16 21.76 -11.54
N ALA A 177 -15.67 22.66 -12.39
CA ALA A 177 -16.52 23.48 -13.22
C ALA A 177 -17.46 22.57 -14.01
N SER A 178 -18.77 22.74 -13.79
CA SER A 178 -19.79 22.10 -14.60
C SER A 178 -19.58 22.54 -16.04
N ALA A 179 -19.13 21.62 -16.89
CA ALA A 179 -19.18 21.79 -18.34
C ALA A 179 -20.66 21.84 -18.73
N SER A 180 -21.18 23.04 -18.93
CA SER A 180 -22.47 23.26 -19.54
C SER A 180 -22.51 22.58 -20.90
N ALA A 181 -23.58 21.82 -21.10
CA ALA A 181 -23.98 21.23 -22.36
C ALA A 181 -23.86 22.20 -23.54
N ARG A 182 -23.28 21.69 -24.64
CA ARG A 182 -23.69 21.96 -26.02
C ARG A 182 -23.16 20.86 -26.93
#